data_AF-A0A3P7GW37-F1
#
_entry.id   AF-A0A3P7GW37-F1
#
_cell.length_a   1.000
_cell.length_b   1.000
_cell.length_c   1.000
_cell.angle_alpha   90.00
_cell.angle_beta   90.00
_cell.angle_gamma   90.00
#
_symmetry.space_group_name_H-M   'P 1'
#
loop_
_entity.id
_entity.type
_entity.pdbx_description
1 polymer ?
#
loop_
_entity_poly.entity_id
_entity_poly.type
_entity_poly.pdbx_seq_one_letter_code
_entity_poly.pdbx_strand_id
1 'polypeptide(L)'
;MSPDETAAVVGGNVLTSQRLCDVILLAFNAVAASQGCMNNLTFGDDRMGYYETVAGGAGAGPGFDGRSAIHTHMTNTRITDPEILETRYPVILREFSIRKRSGGDGEFRGGDGCIRRMQFRRPLQLSVLTERRAFAPYGLAGGRPGQRGLNLLHRRSGRTVNLGGKNCVDVCAGVRQTYIVECCCNHMVVSVGLR
;
A
#
# COMPACT_ATOMS: atom_id res chain seq x y z
N MET A 1 13.41 8.23 -17.18
CA MET A 1 13.78 8.97 -15.96
C MET A 1 15.29 8.89 -15.83
N SER A 2 15.98 10.03 -15.99
CA SER A 2 17.46 10.08 -15.97
C SER A 2 17.90 11.04 -14.87
N PRO A 3 17.88 10.60 -13.60
CA PRO A 3 18.32 11.43 -12.47
C PRO A 3 19.83 11.64 -12.52
N ASP A 4 20.31 12.70 -11.86
CA ASP A 4 21.73 12.95 -11.64
C ASP A 4 22.38 11.84 -10.81
N GLU A 5 23.70 11.63 -10.97
CA GLU A 5 24.47 10.61 -10.26
C GLU A 5 24.42 10.78 -8.73
N THR A 6 24.26 12.00 -8.25
CA THR A 6 24.22 12.30 -6.80
C THR A 6 22.80 12.21 -6.21
N ALA A 7 21.79 12.01 -7.05
CA ALA A 7 20.41 12.00 -6.59
C ALA A 7 20.06 10.71 -5.83
N ALA A 8 19.32 10.85 -4.73
CA ALA A 8 18.78 9.71 -4.00
C ALA A 8 17.63 9.04 -4.80
N VAL A 9 17.88 7.85 -5.33
CA VAL A 9 16.97 7.14 -6.26
C VAL A 9 16.35 5.86 -5.72
N VAL A 10 16.54 5.55 -4.43
CA VAL A 10 16.08 4.27 -3.81
C VAL A 10 14.57 4.00 -4.01
N GLY A 11 13.76 5.06 -4.09
CA GLY A 11 12.31 4.97 -4.33
C GLY A 11 11.89 4.86 -5.80
N GLY A 12 12.84 4.88 -6.74
CA GLY A 12 12.57 5.00 -8.19
C GLY A 12 11.67 3.90 -8.72
N ASN A 13 12.08 2.64 -8.59
CA ASN A 13 11.30 1.50 -9.07
C ASN A 13 10.00 1.34 -8.29
N VAL A 14 10.07 1.53 -6.97
CA VAL A 14 9.00 1.15 -6.05
C VAL A 14 7.87 2.19 -5.95
N LEU A 15 8.15 3.45 -6.23
CA LEU A 15 7.14 4.52 -6.20
C LEU A 15 6.98 5.16 -7.57
N THR A 16 8.08 5.62 -8.16
CA THR A 16 8.01 6.46 -9.36
C THR A 16 7.61 5.66 -10.60
N SER A 17 8.16 4.47 -10.81
CA SER A 17 7.76 3.61 -11.94
C SER A 17 6.30 3.13 -11.82
N GLN A 18 5.82 2.90 -10.58
CA GLN A 18 4.39 2.63 -10.35
C GLN A 18 3.50 3.80 -10.78
N ARG A 19 3.90 5.04 -10.44
CA ARG A 19 3.18 6.24 -10.87
C ARG A 19 3.23 6.47 -12.37
N LEU A 20 4.33 6.13 -13.02
CA LEU A 20 4.42 6.16 -14.47
C LEU A 20 3.42 5.19 -15.11
N CYS A 21 3.26 3.99 -14.55
CA CYS A 21 2.25 3.03 -15.02
C CYS A 21 0.84 3.59 -14.90
N ASP A 22 0.49 4.21 -13.76
CA ASP A 22 -0.80 4.90 -13.58
C ASP A 22 -1.04 5.95 -14.68
N VAL A 23 -0.06 6.82 -14.95
CA VAL A 23 -0.18 7.87 -15.98
C VAL A 23 -0.41 7.29 -17.37
N ILE A 24 0.34 6.24 -17.73
CA ILE A 24 0.17 5.57 -19.03
C ILE A 24 -1.25 4.99 -19.14
N LEU A 25 -1.69 4.24 -18.12
CA LEU A 25 -3.01 3.60 -18.12
C LEU A 25 -4.15 4.62 -18.15
N LEU A 26 -3.99 5.76 -17.47
CA LEU A 26 -4.94 6.86 -17.51
C LEU A 26 -4.98 7.52 -18.89
N ALA A 27 -3.84 7.76 -19.53
CA ALA A 27 -3.77 8.40 -20.85
C ALA A 27 -4.53 7.59 -21.92
N PHE A 28 -4.52 6.27 -21.80
CA PHE A 28 -5.27 5.37 -22.69
C PHE A 28 -6.69 5.06 -22.21
N ASN A 29 -7.12 5.61 -21.07
CA ASN A 29 -8.37 5.23 -20.41
C ASN A 29 -8.52 3.69 -20.27
N ALA A 30 -7.42 2.99 -20.01
CA ALA A 30 -7.39 1.52 -20.04
C ALA A 30 -8.01 0.91 -18.77
N VAL A 31 -7.63 1.43 -17.61
CA VAL A 31 -8.12 1.00 -16.29
C VAL A 31 -8.07 2.17 -15.31
N ALA A 32 -8.88 2.11 -14.25
CA ALA A 32 -8.71 2.99 -13.10
C ALA A 32 -7.34 2.77 -12.43
N ALA A 33 -6.84 3.75 -11.66
CA ALA A 33 -5.55 3.57 -10.99
C ALA A 33 -5.61 2.38 -10.02
N SER A 34 -4.52 1.65 -9.85
CA SER A 34 -4.42 0.70 -8.72
C SER A 34 -3.96 1.44 -7.45
N GLN A 35 -3.53 0.71 -6.41
CA GLN A 35 -2.78 1.31 -5.31
C GLN A 35 -1.56 2.15 -5.78
N GLY A 36 -0.97 1.75 -6.92
CA GLY A 36 0.25 2.28 -7.56
C GLY A 36 1.36 2.72 -6.61
N CYS A 37 1.58 1.92 -5.58
CA CYS A 37 2.83 1.91 -4.84
C CYS A 37 3.03 0.49 -4.36
N MET A 38 4.28 0.12 -4.09
CA MET A 38 4.57 -1.22 -3.60
C MET A 38 4.30 -1.39 -2.09
N ASN A 39 3.91 -0.31 -1.40
CA ASN A 39 3.81 -0.19 0.07
C ASN A 39 5.01 -0.87 0.76
N ASN A 40 6.20 -0.31 0.56
CA ASN A 40 7.40 -0.89 1.16
C ASN A 40 7.37 -0.67 2.67
N LEU A 41 7.48 -1.78 3.37
CA LEU A 41 7.54 -1.87 4.81
C LEU A 41 8.86 -2.53 5.17
N THR A 42 9.69 -1.80 5.90
CA THR A 42 10.97 -2.32 6.37
C THR A 42 11.09 -2.10 7.86
N PHE A 43 11.71 -3.06 8.55
CA PHE A 43 12.11 -2.86 9.92
C PHE A 43 13.38 -3.65 10.23
N GLY A 44 14.14 -3.20 11.22
CA GLY A 44 15.40 -3.85 11.53
C GLY A 44 16.20 -3.12 12.59
N ASP A 45 17.43 -3.60 12.74
CA ASP A 45 18.51 -3.04 13.52
C ASP A 45 19.85 -3.50 12.94
N ASP A 46 20.95 -3.28 13.64
CA ASP A 46 22.30 -3.64 13.18
C ASP A 46 22.50 -5.15 12.94
N ARG A 47 21.58 -6.01 13.40
CA ARG A 47 21.70 -7.47 13.32
C ARG A 47 20.76 -8.09 12.30
N MET A 48 19.67 -7.41 11.95
CA MET A 48 18.70 -7.95 10.99
C MET A 48 17.91 -6.86 10.27
N GLY A 49 17.51 -7.19 9.05
CA GLY A 49 16.55 -6.40 8.27
C GLY A 49 15.44 -7.28 7.76
N TYR A 50 14.22 -6.75 7.81
CA TYR A 50 13.06 -7.27 7.12
C TYR A 50 12.60 -6.26 6.08
N TYR A 51 12.21 -6.76 4.91
CA TYR A 51 11.61 -5.97 3.85
C TYR A 51 10.45 -6.74 3.24
N GLU A 52 9.28 -6.11 3.25
CA GLU A 52 8.10 -6.55 2.54
C GLU A 52 7.46 -5.44 1.71
N THR A 53 6.83 -5.83 0.61
CA THR A 53 5.88 -5.03 -0.17
C THR A 53 4.46 -5.46 0.18
N VAL A 54 3.63 -4.54 0.66
CA VAL A 54 2.27 -4.85 1.08
C VAL A 54 1.29 -4.70 -0.10
N ALA A 55 0.48 -5.73 -0.34
CA ALA A 55 -0.50 -5.78 -1.42
C ALA A 55 -1.62 -4.72 -1.24
N GLY A 56 -2.40 -4.47 -2.29
CA GLY A 56 -3.55 -3.58 -2.22
C GLY A 56 -4.59 -3.90 -3.29
N GLY A 57 -5.43 -2.94 -3.65
CA GLY A 57 -6.44 -3.16 -4.68
C GLY A 57 -5.94 -2.80 -6.08
N ALA A 58 -6.34 -3.61 -7.05
CA ALA A 58 -6.22 -3.27 -8.46
C ALA A 58 -7.35 -2.37 -8.93
N GLY A 59 -7.06 -1.52 -9.90
CA GLY A 59 -8.08 -0.73 -10.60
C GLY A 59 -9.01 -1.63 -11.42
N ALA A 60 -10.27 -1.20 -11.53
CA ALA A 60 -11.25 -1.80 -12.42
C ALA A 60 -11.06 -1.34 -13.87
N GLY A 61 -11.57 -2.11 -14.82
CA GLY A 61 -11.49 -1.86 -16.26
C GLY A 61 -12.82 -2.09 -16.97
N PRO A 62 -12.89 -1.82 -18.28
CA PRO A 62 -14.09 -2.05 -19.06
C PRO A 62 -14.46 -3.54 -19.03
N GLY A 63 -15.62 -3.86 -18.44
CA GLY A 63 -16.10 -5.24 -18.35
C GLY A 63 -15.59 -6.03 -17.14
N PHE A 64 -14.81 -5.45 -16.21
CA PHE A 64 -14.29 -6.20 -15.06
C PHE A 64 -14.03 -5.37 -13.79
N ASP A 65 -14.36 -5.97 -12.66
CA ASP A 65 -13.99 -5.48 -11.33
C ASP A 65 -12.47 -5.63 -11.09
N GLY A 66 -11.92 -4.71 -10.31
CA GLY A 66 -10.55 -4.80 -9.83
C GLY A 66 -10.39 -5.90 -8.78
N ARG A 67 -9.24 -6.58 -8.79
CA ARG A 67 -8.93 -7.63 -7.82
C ARG A 67 -8.44 -7.07 -6.49
N SER A 68 -8.99 -7.58 -5.38
CA SER A 68 -8.63 -7.19 -4.02
C SER A 68 -7.34 -7.84 -3.52
N ALA A 69 -6.58 -7.11 -2.69
CA ALA A 69 -5.39 -7.57 -1.96
C ALA A 69 -4.34 -8.31 -2.82
N ILE A 70 -4.01 -7.76 -3.99
CA ILE A 70 -2.94 -8.24 -4.85
C ILE A 70 -1.84 -7.20 -5.05
N HIS A 71 -0.67 -7.67 -5.46
CA HIS A 71 0.37 -6.83 -6.03
C HIS A 71 0.02 -6.50 -7.48
N THR A 72 0.27 -5.27 -7.90
CA THR A 72 -0.11 -4.76 -9.23
C THR A 72 1.07 -4.14 -9.95
N HIS A 73 1.02 -4.14 -11.28
CA HIS A 73 1.98 -3.48 -12.17
C HIS A 73 3.45 -3.83 -11.86
N MET A 74 4.22 -2.87 -11.34
CA MET A 74 5.66 -3.01 -11.11
C MET A 74 6.02 -3.95 -9.94
N THR A 75 5.04 -4.51 -9.24
CA THR A 75 5.26 -5.39 -8.08
C THR A 75 4.92 -6.84 -8.40
N ASN A 76 5.90 -7.74 -8.27
CA ASN A 76 5.73 -9.19 -8.51
C ASN A 76 6.31 -10.03 -7.36
N THR A 77 5.97 -9.65 -6.14
CA THR A 77 6.43 -10.29 -4.91
C THR A 77 5.34 -11.21 -4.36
N ARG A 78 5.70 -12.39 -3.85
CA ARG A 78 4.77 -13.18 -3.04
C ARG A 78 4.67 -12.60 -1.64
N ILE A 79 3.52 -12.80 -1.01
CA ILE A 79 3.35 -12.46 0.41
C ILE A 79 4.30 -13.31 1.26
N THR A 80 4.83 -12.73 2.34
CA THR A 80 5.55 -13.52 3.35
C THR A 80 4.53 -14.27 4.19
N ASP A 81 4.71 -15.58 4.35
CA ASP A 81 3.83 -16.38 5.21
C ASP A 81 3.89 -15.87 6.66
N PRO A 82 2.74 -15.69 7.33
CA PRO A 82 2.69 -15.20 8.71
C PRO A 82 3.56 -16.03 9.66
N GLU A 83 3.52 -17.36 9.55
CA GLU A 83 4.31 -18.27 10.40
C GLU A 83 5.82 -18.07 10.23
N ILE A 84 6.27 -17.87 8.99
CA ILE A 84 7.67 -17.60 8.67
C ILE A 84 8.09 -16.23 9.21
N LEU A 85 7.23 -15.21 9.06
CA LEU A 85 7.46 -13.87 9.61
C LEU A 85 7.63 -13.92 11.14
N GLU A 86 6.71 -14.56 11.86
CA GLU A 86 6.72 -14.58 13.32
C GLU A 86 7.81 -15.45 13.94
N THR A 87 8.23 -16.48 13.20
CA THR A 87 9.32 -17.37 13.60
C THR A 87 10.68 -16.70 13.41
N ARG A 88 10.90 -16.04 12.27
CA ARG A 88 12.20 -15.45 11.93
C ARG A 88 12.43 -14.06 12.52
N TYR A 89 11.36 -13.31 12.76
CA TYR A 89 11.44 -11.93 13.18
C TYR A 89 10.74 -11.70 14.52
N PRO A 90 11.17 -10.69 15.32
CA PRO A 90 10.59 -10.36 16.61
C PRO A 90 9.30 -9.56 16.43
N VAL A 91 8.37 -10.07 15.64
CA VAL A 91 7.09 -9.44 15.31
C VAL A 91 5.98 -10.50 15.45
N ILE A 92 4.78 -10.04 15.82
CA ILE A 92 3.55 -10.83 15.74
C ILE A 92 2.62 -10.11 14.77
N LEU A 93 2.10 -10.83 13.77
CA LEU A 93 1.12 -10.32 12.83
C LEU A 93 -0.27 -10.50 13.42
N ARG A 94 -0.78 -9.44 14.03
CA ARG A 94 -2.09 -9.43 14.70
C ARG A 94 -3.27 -9.44 13.75
N GLU A 95 -3.07 -8.91 12.54
CA GLU A 95 -4.09 -8.89 11.52
C GLU A 95 -3.44 -8.90 10.14
N PHE A 96 -3.97 -9.76 9.27
CA PHE A 96 -3.76 -9.67 7.83
C PHE A 96 -5.08 -9.99 7.14
N SER A 97 -5.74 -8.96 6.60
CA SER A 97 -7.11 -9.05 6.11
C SER A 97 -7.33 -8.16 4.89
N ILE A 98 -8.40 -8.43 4.14
CA ILE A 98 -8.88 -7.52 3.10
C ILE A 98 -9.54 -6.31 3.78
N ARG A 99 -9.16 -5.10 3.37
CA ARG A 99 -9.74 -3.84 3.83
C ARG A 99 -11.09 -3.62 3.15
N LYS A 100 -12.13 -4.29 3.66
CA LYS A 100 -13.45 -4.31 3.03
C LYS A 100 -13.99 -2.90 2.73
N ARG A 101 -14.56 -2.72 1.54
CA ARG A 101 -15.19 -1.46 1.09
C ARG A 101 -14.22 -0.28 1.02
N SER A 102 -12.94 -0.57 0.76
CA SER A 102 -11.95 0.46 0.49
C SER A 102 -11.86 0.81 -1.00
N GLY A 103 -12.24 -0.13 -1.87
CA GLY A 103 -12.34 0.09 -3.32
C GLY A 103 -13.33 1.21 -3.61
N GLY A 104 -13.09 1.96 -4.68
CA GLY A 104 -14.05 2.97 -5.12
C GLY A 104 -15.34 2.34 -5.65
N ASP A 105 -16.39 3.15 -5.75
CA ASP A 105 -17.73 2.71 -6.16
C ASP A 105 -18.17 3.27 -7.53
N GLY A 106 -18.99 2.46 -8.22
CA GLY A 106 -19.64 2.69 -9.52
C GLY A 106 -19.82 1.35 -10.28
N GLU A 107 -19.80 1.32 -11.61
CA GLU A 107 -20.21 0.12 -12.37
C GLU A 107 -19.32 -1.11 -12.13
N PHE A 108 -18.00 -0.98 -12.32
CA PHE A 108 -17.03 -2.05 -12.01
C PHE A 108 -16.20 -1.68 -10.80
N ARG A 109 -16.48 -2.28 -9.65
CA ARG A 109 -15.81 -2.01 -8.36
C ARG A 109 -14.31 -2.25 -8.50
N GLY A 110 -13.47 -1.31 -8.08
CA GLY A 110 -12.06 -1.68 -7.96
C GLY A 110 -11.81 -2.48 -6.69
N GLY A 111 -10.70 -3.21 -6.68
CA GLY A 111 -10.41 -4.18 -5.65
C GLY A 111 -10.18 -3.52 -4.31
N ASP A 112 -10.50 -4.19 -3.21
CA ASP A 112 -10.20 -3.70 -1.87
C ASP A 112 -8.69 -3.79 -1.57
N GLY A 113 -8.19 -2.85 -0.76
CA GLY A 113 -6.84 -2.91 -0.20
C GLY A 113 -6.67 -4.04 0.83
N CYS A 114 -5.55 -4.05 1.54
CA CYS A 114 -5.33 -4.93 2.68
C CYS A 114 -4.96 -4.16 3.95
N ILE A 115 -5.20 -4.79 5.09
CA ILE A 115 -4.78 -4.34 6.42
C ILE A 115 -3.69 -5.28 6.89
N ARG A 116 -2.60 -4.72 7.41
CA ARG A 116 -1.52 -5.46 8.07
C ARG A 116 -1.23 -4.81 9.41
N ARG A 117 -1.45 -5.54 10.51
CA ARG A 117 -1.20 -5.05 11.88
C ARG A 117 -0.08 -5.84 12.53
N MET A 118 1.03 -5.17 12.80
CA MET A 118 2.22 -5.76 13.39
C MET A 118 2.43 -5.28 14.81
N GLN A 119 2.74 -6.21 15.71
CA GLN A 119 3.20 -5.95 17.05
C GLN A 119 4.68 -6.31 17.16
N PHE A 120 5.52 -5.36 17.58
CA PHE A 120 6.94 -5.61 17.78
C PHE A 120 7.19 -6.24 19.16
N ARG A 121 8.10 -7.22 19.22
CA ARG A 121 8.51 -7.95 20.44
C ARG A 121 9.81 -7.41 21.05
N ARG A 122 10.54 -6.54 20.36
CA ARG A 122 11.75 -5.85 20.84
C ARG A 122 11.88 -4.48 20.17
N PRO A 123 12.75 -3.58 20.68
CA PRO A 123 13.07 -2.33 20.00
C PRO A 123 13.62 -2.56 18.59
N LEU A 124 13.09 -1.84 17.61
CA LEU A 124 13.47 -1.86 16.20
C LEU A 124 13.28 -0.48 15.58
N GLN A 125 13.94 -0.23 14.46
CA GLN A 125 13.63 0.89 13.58
C GLN A 125 12.62 0.42 12.52
N LEU A 126 11.54 1.17 12.34
CA LEU A 126 10.50 0.94 11.36
C LEU A 126 10.58 2.03 10.29
N SER A 127 10.74 1.64 9.03
CA SER A 127 10.76 2.55 7.89
C SER A 127 9.66 2.21 6.90
N VAL A 128 8.87 3.22 6.54
CA VAL A 128 7.74 3.13 5.61
C VAL A 128 8.03 3.96 4.38
N LEU A 129 7.86 3.35 3.21
CA LEU A 129 8.00 4.02 1.91
C LEU A 129 6.80 3.64 1.05
N THR A 130 5.73 4.42 1.20
CA THR A 130 4.41 4.22 0.60
C THR A 130 3.87 5.51 -0.03
N GLU A 131 2.84 5.38 -0.86
CA GLU A 131 2.16 6.52 -1.50
C GLU A 131 0.64 6.40 -1.36
N ARG A 132 -0.12 7.32 -2.00
CA ARG A 132 -1.59 7.39 -1.88
C ARG A 132 -2.08 7.59 -0.43
N ARG A 133 -1.20 8.18 0.40
CA ARG A 133 -1.49 8.57 1.78
C ARG A 133 -2.00 10.00 1.86
N ALA A 134 -1.59 10.89 0.95
CA ALA A 134 -2.07 12.27 0.83
C ALA A 134 -3.19 12.42 -0.21
N PHE A 135 -3.02 11.77 -1.36
CA PHE A 135 -3.98 11.79 -2.47
C PHE A 135 -4.61 10.42 -2.62
N ALA A 136 -5.93 10.39 -2.80
CA ALA A 136 -6.62 9.16 -3.17
C ALA A 136 -6.16 8.70 -4.57
N PRO A 137 -6.23 7.39 -4.87
CA PRO A 137 -6.15 6.93 -6.24
C PRO A 137 -7.40 7.44 -7.02
N TYR A 138 -7.26 7.70 -8.33
CA TYR A 138 -8.30 8.36 -9.16
C TYR A 138 -9.25 7.35 -9.84
N GLY A 139 -10.56 7.59 -9.83
CA GLY A 139 -11.44 6.76 -10.65
C GLY A 139 -11.29 7.00 -12.16
N LEU A 140 -11.90 6.17 -12.99
CA LEU A 140 -12.00 6.38 -14.44
C LEU A 140 -13.46 6.54 -14.90
N ALA A 141 -13.68 7.36 -15.94
CA ALA A 141 -14.96 7.51 -16.63
C ALA A 141 -16.17 7.79 -15.70
N GLY A 142 -15.96 8.65 -14.69
CA GLY A 142 -16.97 9.00 -13.68
C GLY A 142 -16.92 8.17 -12.40
N GLY A 143 -15.98 7.21 -12.33
CA GLY A 143 -15.74 6.40 -11.14
C GLY A 143 -15.28 7.21 -9.93
N ARG A 144 -15.75 6.82 -8.73
CA ARG A 144 -15.32 7.46 -7.48
C ARG A 144 -13.90 7.02 -7.11
N PRO A 145 -13.09 7.91 -6.53
CA PRO A 145 -11.80 7.51 -5.97
C PRO A 145 -12.03 6.49 -4.86
N GLY A 146 -11.15 5.49 -4.75
CA GLY A 146 -11.17 4.63 -3.57
C GLY A 146 -10.44 5.27 -2.39
N GLN A 147 -10.42 4.59 -1.26
CA GLN A 147 -9.95 5.17 -0.02
C GLN A 147 -8.43 5.34 0.02
N ARG A 148 -7.99 6.42 0.66
CA ARG A 148 -6.57 6.64 1.01
C ARG A 148 -6.11 5.59 2.00
N GLY A 149 -4.85 5.21 1.86
CA GLY A 149 -4.18 4.32 2.79
C GLY A 149 -3.74 5.10 4.01
N LEU A 150 -3.40 4.37 5.06
CA LEU A 150 -2.96 4.91 6.33
C LEU A 150 -1.75 4.13 6.82
N ASN A 151 -0.87 4.83 7.54
CA ASN A 151 0.24 4.24 8.28
C ASN A 151 0.09 4.70 9.73
N LEU A 152 -0.50 3.88 10.58
CA LEU A 152 -0.85 4.25 11.95
C LEU A 152 0.07 3.54 12.93
N LEU A 153 0.70 4.30 13.82
CA LEU A 153 1.47 3.77 14.94
C LEU A 153 0.73 4.05 16.24
N HIS A 154 0.23 2.99 16.86
CA HIS A 154 -0.29 3.04 18.22
C HIS A 154 0.89 3.01 19.19
N ARG A 155 1.06 4.06 19.99
CA ARG A 155 2.12 4.14 21.02
C ARG A 155 1.62 3.55 22.33
N ARG A 156 2.55 3.07 23.16
CA ARG A 156 2.26 2.56 24.52
C ARG A 156 1.51 3.56 25.40
N SER A 157 1.71 4.86 25.17
CA SER A 157 1.02 5.94 25.86
C SER A 157 -0.48 6.06 25.51
N GLY A 158 -1.00 5.28 24.57
CA GLY A 158 -2.36 5.38 24.05
C GLY A 158 -2.51 6.34 22.86
N ARG A 159 -1.46 7.09 22.50
CA ARG A 159 -1.49 8.00 21.35
C ARG A 159 -1.38 7.24 20.03
N THR A 160 -2.23 7.57 19.06
CA THR A 160 -2.10 7.12 17.66
C THR A 160 -1.40 8.20 16.84
N VAL A 161 -0.37 7.81 16.10
CA VAL A 161 0.39 8.70 15.21
C VAL A 161 0.24 8.22 13.77
N ASN A 162 -0.21 9.10 12.87
CA ASN A 162 -0.16 8.83 11.44
C ASN A 162 1.25 9.17 10.91
N LEU A 163 1.96 8.18 10.40
CA LEU A 163 3.34 8.32 9.94
C LEU A 163 3.45 8.99 8.56
N GLY A 164 2.33 9.17 7.83
CA GLY A 164 2.36 9.68 6.46
C GLY A 164 2.89 8.64 5.47
N GLY A 165 3.26 9.07 4.25
CA GLY A 165 3.72 8.16 3.18
C GLY A 165 5.17 7.70 3.33
N LYS A 166 6.06 8.55 3.85
CA LYS A 166 7.48 8.26 3.98
C LYS A 166 7.96 8.67 5.36
N ASN A 167 8.44 7.72 6.15
CA ASN A 167 8.88 8.00 7.51
C ASN A 167 9.78 6.89 8.04
N CYS A 168 10.56 7.23 9.07
CA CYS A 168 11.39 6.33 9.83
C CYS A 168 11.18 6.62 11.32
N VAL A 169 10.85 5.60 12.10
CA VAL A 169 10.55 5.76 13.53
C VAL A 169 11.03 4.57 14.34
N ASP A 170 11.50 4.84 15.57
CA ASP A 170 11.77 3.77 16.52
C ASP A 170 10.47 3.24 17.13
N VAL A 171 10.39 1.91 17.19
CA VAL A 171 9.30 1.14 17.76
C VAL A 171 9.83 0.29 18.93
N CYS A 172 9.22 0.40 20.11
CA CYS A 172 9.48 -0.45 21.26
C CYS A 172 8.72 -1.81 21.24
N ALA A 173 9.03 -2.69 22.18
CA ALA A 173 8.26 -3.91 22.40
C ALA A 173 6.88 -3.65 23.03
N GLY A 174 5.91 -4.51 22.71
CA GLY A 174 4.73 -4.76 23.55
C GLY A 174 3.37 -4.67 22.84
N VAL A 175 2.37 -5.33 23.43
CA VAL A 175 0.98 -5.42 22.93
C VAL A 175 0.29 -4.05 22.76
N ARG A 176 0.67 -3.05 23.57
CA ARG A 176 0.15 -1.68 23.47
C ARG A 176 0.87 -0.83 22.43
N GLN A 177 1.82 -1.41 21.68
CA GLN A 177 2.46 -0.74 20.57
C GLN A 177 2.32 -1.58 19.29
N THR A 178 1.44 -1.14 18.39
CA THR A 178 1.20 -1.81 17.11
C THR A 178 1.33 -0.83 15.97
N TYR A 179 1.96 -1.26 14.89
CA TYR A 179 1.92 -0.57 13.61
C TYR A 179 0.82 -1.18 12.74
N ILE A 180 0.03 -0.34 12.09
CA ILE A 180 -1.01 -0.73 11.14
C ILE A 180 -0.70 -0.04 9.81
N VAL A 181 -0.61 -0.83 8.75
CA VAL A 181 -0.68 -0.34 7.38
C VAL A 181 -2.01 -0.70 6.77
N GLU A 182 -2.72 0.31 6.29
CA GLU A 182 -3.91 0.18 5.48
C GLU A 182 -3.59 0.59 4.06
N CYS A 183 -3.80 -0.30 3.09
CA CYS A 183 -3.49 -0.04 1.69
C CYS A 183 -4.69 0.54 0.93
N CYS A 184 -4.37 1.35 -0.07
CA CYS A 184 -5.34 2.08 -0.90
C CYS A 184 -5.83 1.22 -2.07
N CYS A 185 -6.86 1.72 -2.74
CA CYS A 185 -7.40 1.16 -3.97
C CYS A 185 -8.45 2.09 -4.61
N ASN A 186 -9.10 1.69 -5.71
CA ASN A 186 -9.75 2.62 -6.65
C ASN A 186 -10.94 2.05 -7.44
N HIS A 187 -11.42 2.66 -8.57
CA HIS A 187 -12.63 2.21 -9.31
C HIS A 187 -12.93 2.83 -10.72
N MET A 188 -13.82 2.21 -11.55
CA MET A 188 -14.30 2.70 -12.87
C MET A 188 -15.85 2.68 -13.04
N VAL A 189 -16.44 3.79 -13.50
CA VAL A 189 -17.84 3.82 -14.01
C VAL A 189 -17.83 3.68 -15.53
N VAL A 190 -18.78 2.97 -16.15
CA VAL A 190 -19.05 3.10 -17.58
C VAL A 190 -20.41 3.79 -17.78
N SER A 191 -20.35 5.05 -18.20
CA SER A 191 -21.44 5.68 -18.94
C SER A 191 -20.76 6.72 -19.82
N VAL A 192 -20.91 6.72 -21.14
CA VAL A 192 -22.17 6.81 -21.87
C VAL A 192 -21.99 6.15 -23.25
N GLY A 193 -23.07 5.61 -23.80
CA GLY A 193 -23.18 5.49 -25.24
C GLY A 193 -22.88 6.83 -25.92
N LEU A 194 -21.78 6.89 -26.65
CA LEU A 194 -21.51 7.91 -27.65
C LEU A 194 -20.92 7.18 -28.86
N ARG A 195 -21.83 6.85 -29.77
CA ARG A 195 -21.68 6.53 -31.20
C ARG A 195 -20.67 5.45 -31.60
#